data_AF-A0A7W0ZH19-F1
#
_entry.id   AF-A0A7W0ZH19-F1
#
_cell.length_a   1.000
_cell.length_b   1.000
_cell.length_c   1.000
_cell.angle_alpha   90.00
_cell.angle_beta   90.00
_cell.angle_gamma   90.00
#
_symmetry.space_group_name_H-M   'P 1'
#
loop_
_entity.id
_entity.type
_entity.pdbx_description
1 polymer ?
#
loop_
_entity_poly.entity_id
_entity_poly.type
_entity_poly.pdbx_seq_one_letter_code
_entity_poly.pdbx_strand_id
1 'polypeptide(L)' 'MIVRILIWSLFDSKTTIEGLRGSLPELDAPSAWIWNEASERFGVVIFGDEPVDELAHARELIGQDPDVAEEFDVLDL' A
#
# COMPACT_ATOMS: atom_id res chain seq x y z
N MET A 1 -5.74 17.18 -4.16
CA MET A 1 -5.93 15.81 -3.66
C MET A 1 -5.14 14.87 -4.56
N ILE A 2 -4.07 14.33 -4.02
CA ILE A 2 -3.28 13.27 -4.67
C ILE A 2 -3.81 11.91 -4.21
N VAL A 3 -3.81 10.95 -5.14
CA VAL A 3 -3.94 9.53 -4.82
C VAL A 3 -2.61 8.83 -5.13
N ARG A 4 -2.13 8.01 -4.19
CA ARG A 4 -0.92 7.22 -4.31
C ARG A 4 -1.26 5.75 -4.34
N ILE A 5 -0.65 5.01 -5.26
CA ILE A 5 -0.82 3.55 -5.39
C ILE A 5 0.55 2.91 -5.25
N LEU A 6 0.73 2.15 -4.18
CA LEU A 6 1.91 1.29 -4.00
C LEU A 6 1.52 -0.18 -4.09
N ILE A 7 2.28 -0.97 -4.83
CA ILE A 7 2.09 -2.42 -4.98
C ILE A 7 3.40 -3.16 -4.75
N TRP A 8 3.33 -4.24 -3.98
CA TRP A 8 4.40 -5.20 -3.75
C TRP A 8 3.95 -6.61 -4.17
N SER A 9 4.87 -7.34 -4.78
CA SER A 9 4.82 -8.78 -4.93
C SER A 9 5.19 -9.43 -3.61
N LEU A 10 4.33 -10.32 -3.09
CA LEU A 10 4.67 -11.14 -1.93
C LEU A 10 5.35 -12.46 -2.33
N PHE A 11 5.44 -12.79 -3.62
CA PHE A 11 5.98 -14.06 -4.11
C PHE A 11 7.42 -14.34 -3.66
N ASP A 12 8.28 -13.31 -3.61
CA ASP A 12 9.68 -13.40 -3.18
C ASP A 12 9.91 -12.68 -1.83
N SER A 13 8.83 -12.35 -1.13
CA SER A 13 8.91 -11.66 0.15
C SER A 13 9.06 -12.64 1.32
N LYS A 14 9.72 -12.19 2.38
CA LYS A 14 9.81 -12.95 3.64
C LYS A 14 8.54 -12.87 4.48
N THR A 15 7.53 -12.10 4.03
CA THR A 15 6.28 -11.88 4.75
C THR A 15 5.09 -12.57 4.07
N THR A 16 4.01 -12.80 4.83
CA THR A 16 2.75 -13.38 4.33
C THR A 16 1.60 -12.42 4.56
N ILE A 17 0.52 -12.55 3.78
CA ILE A 17 -0.66 -11.68 3.93
C ILE A 17 -1.29 -11.79 5.34
N GLU A 18 -1.25 -12.96 5.96
CA GLU A 18 -1.76 -13.15 7.33
C GLU A 18 -0.92 -12.40 8.36
N GLY A 19 0.42 -12.42 8.22
CA GLY A 19 1.32 -11.67 9.08
C GLY A 19 1.17 -10.16 8.91
N LEU A 20 0.97 -9.70 7.66
CA LEU A 20 0.74 -8.29 7.37
C LEU A 20 -0.56 -7.80 8.03
N ARG A 21 -1.70 -8.47 7.83
CA ARG A 21 -3.01 -8.02 8.33
C ARG A 21 -3.03 -7.66 9.82
N GLY A 22 -2.26 -8.36 10.65
CA GLY A 22 -2.19 -8.09 12.10
C GLY A 22 -1.35 -6.86 12.47
N SER A 23 -0.57 -6.32 11.53
CA SER A 23 0.41 -5.25 11.76
C SER A 23 0.11 -3.98 10.95
N LEU A 24 -0.87 -4.02 10.04
CA LEU A 24 -1.21 -2.87 9.20
C LEU A 24 -1.88 -1.77 10.04
N PRO A 25 -1.48 -0.50 9.89
CA PRO A 25 -2.15 0.60 10.55
C PRO A 25 -3.54 0.82 9.95
N GLU A 26 -4.43 1.40 10.76
CA GLU A 26 -5.71 1.91 10.25
C GLU A 26 -5.47 3.07 9.28
N LEU A 27 -6.31 3.17 8.26
CA LEU A 27 -6.25 4.24 7.27
C LEU A 27 -7.57 4.99 7.27
N ASP A 28 -7.48 6.31 7.18
CA ASP A 28 -8.67 7.15 7.02
C ASP A 28 -9.29 6.95 5.63
N ALA A 29 -10.61 6.79 5.60
CA ALA A 29 -11.35 6.68 4.34
C ALA A 29 -11.15 7.98 3.51
N PRO A 30 -10.95 7.87 2.18
CA PRO A 30 -11.14 6.69 1.34
C PRO A 30 -9.87 5.83 1.10
N SER A 31 -8.80 6.00 1.88
CA SER A 31 -7.59 5.19 1.76
C SER A 31 -7.83 3.73 2.19
N ALA A 32 -7.11 2.79 1.58
CA ALA A 32 -7.31 1.36 1.81
C ALA A 32 -6.07 0.50 1.49
N TRP A 33 -5.88 -0.54 2.31
CA TRP A 33 -5.02 -1.67 1.96
C TRP A 33 -5.72 -2.58 0.96
N ILE A 34 -4.98 -3.08 -0.03
CA ILE A 34 -5.50 -3.95 -1.10
C ILE A 34 -4.69 -5.24 -1.19
N TRP A 35 -5.39 -6.35 -1.45
CA TRP A 35 -4.79 -7.67 -1.62
C TRP A 35 -5.39 -8.35 -2.86
N ASN A 36 -4.51 -8.88 -3.70
CA ASN A 36 -4.88 -9.70 -4.84
C ASN A 36 -4.27 -11.09 -4.65
N GLU A 37 -5.11 -12.02 -4.21
CA GLU A 37 -4.73 -13.41 -3.97
C GLU A 37 -4.26 -14.13 -5.24
N ALA A 38 -4.90 -13.87 -6.38
CA ALA A 38 -4.61 -14.57 -7.63
C ALA A 38 -3.22 -14.25 -8.21
N SER A 39 -2.67 -13.08 -7.88
CA SER A 39 -1.34 -12.65 -8.32
C SER A 39 -0.35 -12.46 -7.17
N GLU A 40 -0.75 -12.82 -5.96
CA GLU A 40 0.00 -12.64 -4.71
C GLU A 40 0.57 -11.23 -4.54
N ARG A 41 -0.27 -10.21 -4.82
CA ARG A 41 0.11 -8.80 -4.72
C ARG A 41 -0.60 -8.11 -3.57
N PHE A 42 0.18 -7.40 -2.78
CA PHE A 42 -0.29 -6.55 -1.69
C PHE A 42 -0.04 -5.09 -2.05
N GLY A 43 -0.87 -4.18 -1.55
CA GLY A 43 -0.70 -2.78 -1.86
C GLY A 43 -1.51 -1.87 -0.97
N VAL A 44 -1.41 -0.58 -1.26
CA VAL A 44 -2.18 0.47 -0.60
C VAL A 44 -2.59 1.54 -1.61
N VAL A 45 -3.79 2.06 -1.44
CA VAL A 45 -4.30 3.26 -2.10
C VAL A 45 -4.46 4.33 -1.03
N ILE A 46 -3.76 5.46 -1.17
CA ILE A 46 -3.78 6.53 -0.18
C ILE A 46 -4.24 7.83 -0.82
N PHE A 47 -5.19 8.49 -0.18
CA PHE A 47 -5.66 9.82 -0.55
C PHE A 47 -5.10 10.86 0.40
N GLY A 48 -4.46 11.90 -0.13
CA GLY A 48 -3.89 12.98 0.67
C GLY A 48 -2.83 13.75 -0.09
N ASP A 49 -2.67 15.04 0.20
CA ASP A 49 -1.69 15.88 -0.49
C ASP A 49 -0.27 15.71 0.08
N GLU A 50 -0.15 15.33 1.36
CA GLU A 50 1.13 15.14 2.05
C GLU A 50 1.63 13.69 2.00
N PRO A 51 2.95 13.46 2.11
CA PRO A 51 3.52 12.13 2.34
C PRO A 51 2.97 11.53 3.64
N VAL A 52 2.71 10.23 3.63
CA VAL A 52 1.99 9.54 4.70
C VAL A 52 2.94 8.57 5.40
N ASP A 53 3.14 8.72 6.71
CA ASP A 53 4.11 7.93 7.50
C ASP A 53 3.82 6.43 7.46
N GLU A 54 2.56 6.06 7.27
CA GLU A 54 2.04 4.70 7.10
C GLU A 54 2.67 4.00 5.88
N LEU A 55 3.09 4.75 4.85
CA LEU A 55 3.84 4.23 3.71
C LEU A 55 5.24 3.76 4.11
N ALA A 56 5.92 4.53 4.95
CA ALA A 56 7.23 4.16 5.47
C ALA A 56 7.11 2.88 6.32
N HIS A 57 6.07 2.81 7.14
CA HIS A 57 5.79 1.62 7.96
C HIS A 57 5.51 0.37 7.12
N ALA A 58 4.71 0.47 6.05
CA ALA A 58 4.49 -0.67 5.14
C ALA A 58 5.77 -1.13 4.45
N ARG A 59 6.62 -0.19 3.99
CA ARG A 59 7.93 -0.54 3.41
C ARG A 59 8.82 -1.28 4.41
N GLU A 60 8.84 -0.85 5.67
CA GLU A 60 9.58 -1.53 6.74
C GLU A 60 9.03 -2.93 7.02
N LEU A 61 7.70 -3.08 7.12
CA LEU A 61 7.05 -4.38 7.37
C LEU A 61 7.30 -5.39 6.24
N ILE A 62 7.28 -4.94 4.99
CA ILE A 62 7.47 -5.79 3.82
C ILE A 62 8.97 -6.04 3.56
N GLY A 63 9.83 -5.10 3.98
CA GLY A 63 11.29 -5.22 3.92
C GLY A 63 11.90 -4.96 2.54
N GLN A 64 11.12 -4.39 1.62
CA GLN A 64 11.55 -4.03 0.26
C GLN A 64 10.75 -2.84 -0.27
N ASP A 65 11.30 -2.24 -1.33
CA ASP A 65 10.60 -1.20 -2.09
C ASP A 65 9.41 -1.76 -2.88
N PRO A 66 8.38 -0.94 -3.14
CA PRO A 66 7.26 -1.36 -3.98
C PRO A 66 7.71 -1.58 -5.43
N ASP A 67 7.13 -2.59 -6.07
CA ASP A 67 7.29 -2.85 -7.50
C ASP A 67 6.60 -1.77 -8.36
N VAL A 68 5.54 -1.17 -7.82
CA VAL A 68 4.79 -0.08 -8.44
C VAL A 68 4.62 1.04 -7.43
N ALA A 69 5.01 2.25 -7.80
CA ALA A 69 4.80 3.45 -7.01
C ALA A 69 4.34 4.58 -7.93
N GLU A 70 3.03 4.87 -7.90
CA GLU A 70 2.40 5.84 -8.80
C GLU A 70 1.64 6.90 -8.02
N GLU A 71 1.66 8.13 -8.52
CA GLU A 71 0.93 9.27 -7.97
C GLU A 71 0.03 9.89 -9.04
N PHE A 72 -1.20 10.25 -8.67
CA PHE A 72 -2.16 10.85 -9.58
C PHE A 72 -2.88 12.02 -8.90
N ASP A 73 -3.19 13.06 -9.68
CA ASP A 73 -4.19 14.05 -9.31
C ASP A 73 -5.60 13.46 -9.42
N VAL A 74 -6.39 13.59 -8.36
CA VAL A 74 -7.81 13.20 -8.40
C VAL A 74 -8.58 14.25 -9.20
N LEU A 75 -9.32 13.80 -10.23
CA LEU A 75 -10.19 14.67 -11.02
C LEU A 75 -11.50 14.95 -10.28
N ASP A 76 -11.98 16.18 -10.37
CA ASP A 76 -13.31 16.60 -9.93
C ASP A 76 -14.27 16.50 -11.14
N LEU A 77 -15.13 15.48 -11.18
CA LEU A 77 -16.01 15.13 -12.31
C LEU A 77 -17.49 15.14 -11.93
#